data_AF-A0A522QMS7-F1
#
_entry.id   AF-A0A522QMS7-F1
#
_cell.length_a   1.000
_cell.length_b   1.000
_cell.length_c   1.000
_cell.angle_alpha   90.00
_cell.angle_beta   90.00
_cell.angle_gamma   90.00
#
_symmetry.space_group_name_H-M   'P 1'
#
loop_
_entity.id
_entity.type
_entity.pdbx_description
1 polymer ?
#
loop_
_entity_poly.entity_id
_entity_poly.type
_entity_poly.pdbx_seq_one_letter_code
_entity_poly.pdbx_strand_id
1 'polypeptide(L)'
;DTIVDVEGKRYMHFYNFPPYSVGETRPMRGPGRREIGHGHLAERALIPVLPAIDEFPYTLRLMSETLESNGSSSMGSVCGSTLSLMDAGVPIKKHVGGVAMGLIMHGKDWRVLTDIQGLEDALGEMDFKVAGTEDGITAIQMDIKVSGITLEIMRKALEQANAGRKFIIGKLKETISGPHSDLSAWAPRMIIVQINPDKIKDVIGPGGKMINKITAETGVKIDIENDGRIFISSPDGESAAKAKKIIESLTKEIKAGEVYLGTVTRIMNFGAFVQILPGKEGLVHISQLSPSRVERVEDEVNIGDEIMVKVIEIDAQNRINLTRKGVLADGSIDESVEVGPPPSQRGGGGRREHSGSGGSRRR
;
A
#
# COMPACT_ATOMS: atom_id res chain seq x y z
N ASP A 1 -15.81 -20.72 -15.71
CA ASP A 1 -16.09 -20.90 -14.28
C ASP A 1 -14.84 -20.73 -13.44
N THR A 2 -14.93 -19.99 -12.35
CA THR A 2 -14.00 -20.13 -11.22
C THR A 2 -14.84 -20.68 -10.06
N ILE A 3 -14.65 -21.95 -9.76
CA ILE A 3 -15.34 -22.77 -8.72
C ILE A 3 -14.85 -22.44 -7.29
N VAL A 4 -14.25 -21.27 -7.10
CA VAL A 4 -13.74 -20.85 -5.80
C VAL A 4 -14.38 -19.52 -5.48
N ASP A 5 -15.19 -19.48 -4.41
CA ASP A 5 -15.61 -18.21 -3.81
C ASP A 5 -14.34 -17.46 -3.41
N VAL A 6 -14.02 -16.42 -4.18
CA VAL A 6 -12.91 -15.53 -3.84
C VAL A 6 -13.48 -14.58 -2.79
N GLU A 7 -13.12 -14.78 -1.51
CA GLU A 7 -13.44 -13.84 -0.45
C GLU A 7 -12.85 -12.46 -0.78
N GLY A 8 -13.73 -11.47 -0.96
CA GLY A 8 -13.36 -10.07 -1.20
C GLY A 8 -12.94 -9.76 -2.64
N LYS A 9 -13.75 -8.96 -3.33
CA LYS A 9 -13.44 -8.48 -4.70
C LYS A 9 -12.94 -7.03 -4.66
N ARG A 10 -11.63 -6.82 -4.87
CA ARG A 10 -11.01 -5.48 -4.85
C ARG A 10 -11.43 -4.60 -6.02
N TYR A 11 -11.55 -5.19 -7.22
CA TYR A 11 -11.97 -4.50 -8.43
C TYR A 11 -13.31 -5.03 -8.88
N MET A 12 -14.32 -4.16 -8.85
CA MET A 12 -15.70 -4.47 -9.21
C MET A 12 -16.08 -3.65 -10.43
N HIS A 13 -16.41 -4.33 -11.52
CA HIS A 13 -16.93 -3.68 -12.71
C HIS A 13 -18.42 -3.99 -12.88
N PHE A 14 -19.21 -2.94 -12.93
CA PHE A 14 -20.64 -3.00 -13.23
C PHE A 14 -20.88 -2.42 -14.61
N TYR A 15 -21.73 -3.07 -15.37
CA TYR A 15 -22.11 -2.67 -16.70
C TYR A 15 -23.62 -2.60 -16.77
N ASN A 16 -24.13 -1.47 -17.24
CA ASN A 16 -25.55 -1.18 -17.37
C ASN A 16 -25.90 -0.89 -18.83
N PHE A 17 -27.00 -1.47 -19.28
CA PHE A 17 -27.49 -1.31 -20.65
C PHE A 17 -28.96 -0.86 -20.64
N PRO A 18 -29.18 0.44 -20.37
CA PRO A 18 -30.53 0.96 -20.29
C PRO A 18 -31.25 0.89 -21.65
N PRO A 19 -32.58 0.72 -21.69
CA PRO A 19 -33.34 0.59 -22.93
C PRO A 19 -33.21 1.78 -23.88
N TYR A 20 -33.04 2.99 -23.33
CA TYR A 20 -32.87 4.20 -24.13
C TYR A 20 -31.59 4.17 -24.98
N SER A 21 -30.60 3.36 -24.62
CA SER A 21 -29.34 3.25 -25.37
C SER A 21 -29.49 2.72 -26.80
N VAL A 22 -30.61 2.05 -27.05
CA VAL A 22 -31.01 1.54 -28.38
C VAL A 22 -32.32 2.17 -28.86
N GLY A 23 -32.75 3.27 -28.21
CA GLY A 23 -33.99 3.97 -28.56
C GLY A 23 -35.28 3.25 -28.17
N GLU A 24 -35.22 2.28 -27.25
CA GLU A 24 -36.38 1.50 -26.81
C GLU A 24 -36.89 1.96 -25.44
N THR A 25 -38.18 1.69 -25.16
CA THR A 25 -38.79 1.91 -23.85
C THR A 25 -39.08 0.57 -23.18
N ARG A 26 -38.42 0.26 -22.06
CA ARG A 26 -38.69 -0.93 -21.24
C ARG A 26 -38.61 -0.58 -19.74
N PRO A 27 -39.28 -1.35 -18.86
CA PRO A 27 -39.14 -1.16 -17.42
C PRO A 27 -37.70 -1.38 -16.95
N MET A 28 -37.16 -0.47 -16.15
CA MET A 28 -35.87 -0.63 -15.50
C MET A 28 -35.97 -1.69 -14.40
N ARG A 29 -35.37 -2.86 -14.62
CA ARG A 29 -35.24 -3.95 -13.64
C ARG A 29 -33.77 -4.11 -13.25
N GLY A 30 -33.48 -5.06 -12.36
CA GLY A 30 -32.10 -5.46 -12.08
C GLY A 30 -31.37 -6.00 -13.31
N PRO A 31 -30.03 -6.11 -13.26
CA PRO A 31 -29.22 -6.45 -14.42
C PRO A 31 -29.51 -7.86 -14.92
N GLY A 32 -29.66 -8.00 -16.23
CA GLY A 32 -29.81 -9.27 -16.91
C GLY A 32 -28.48 -10.02 -17.09
N ARG A 33 -28.56 -11.27 -17.60
CA ARG A 33 -27.38 -12.12 -17.83
C ARG A 33 -26.35 -11.49 -18.76
N ARG A 34 -26.81 -10.79 -19.82
CA ARG A 34 -25.91 -10.15 -20.79
C ARG A 34 -25.13 -8.99 -20.18
N GLU A 35 -25.79 -8.19 -19.35
CA GLU A 35 -25.15 -7.06 -18.65
C GLU A 35 -24.07 -7.55 -17.69
N ILE A 36 -24.39 -8.58 -16.89
CA ILE A 36 -23.41 -9.24 -16.01
C ILE A 36 -22.25 -9.83 -16.82
N GLY A 37 -22.54 -10.52 -17.93
CA GLY A 37 -21.52 -11.11 -18.81
C GLY A 37 -20.60 -10.07 -19.45
N HIS A 38 -21.14 -8.95 -19.92
CA HIS A 38 -20.36 -7.83 -20.46
C HIS A 38 -19.51 -7.17 -19.38
N GLY A 39 -20.06 -6.94 -18.19
CA GLY A 39 -19.31 -6.42 -17.03
C GLY A 39 -18.14 -7.32 -16.67
N HIS A 40 -18.36 -8.64 -16.57
CA HIS A 40 -17.28 -9.60 -16.32
C HIS A 40 -16.22 -9.65 -17.42
N LEU A 41 -16.60 -9.48 -18.69
CA LEU A 41 -15.63 -9.41 -19.79
C LEU A 41 -14.74 -8.17 -19.67
N ALA A 42 -15.35 -7.01 -19.43
CA ALA A 42 -14.61 -5.76 -19.23
C ALA A 42 -13.74 -5.82 -17.98
N GLU A 43 -14.23 -6.44 -16.92
CA GLU A 43 -13.50 -6.65 -15.70
C GLU A 43 -12.22 -7.47 -15.92
N ARG A 44 -12.37 -8.64 -16.56
CA ARG A 44 -11.25 -9.53 -16.91
C ARG A 44 -10.22 -8.86 -17.80
N ALA A 45 -10.66 -7.98 -18.69
CA ALA A 45 -9.75 -7.23 -19.55
C ALA A 45 -8.84 -6.26 -18.77
N LEU A 46 -9.30 -5.74 -17.63
CA LEU A 46 -8.60 -4.71 -16.88
C LEU A 46 -7.81 -5.24 -15.68
N ILE A 47 -8.22 -6.36 -15.07
CA ILE A 47 -7.52 -6.99 -13.93
C ILE A 47 -5.99 -7.10 -14.17
N PRO A 48 -5.49 -7.53 -15.34
CA PRO A 48 -4.05 -7.70 -15.56
C PRO A 48 -3.21 -6.41 -15.48
N VAL A 49 -3.83 -5.24 -15.70
CA VAL A 49 -3.13 -3.94 -15.67
C VAL A 49 -3.31 -3.18 -14.37
N LEU A 50 -4.14 -3.69 -13.44
CA LEU A 50 -4.35 -3.03 -12.15
C LEU A 50 -3.05 -3.04 -11.32
N PRO A 51 -2.81 -1.97 -10.54
CA PRO A 51 -1.72 -1.93 -9.57
C PRO A 51 -1.95 -2.97 -8.47
N ALA A 52 -0.88 -3.38 -7.82
CA ALA A 52 -0.98 -4.26 -6.66
C ALA A 52 -1.62 -3.51 -5.46
N ILE A 53 -2.04 -4.24 -4.42
CA ILE A 53 -2.78 -3.65 -3.29
C ILE A 53 -1.89 -2.79 -2.39
N ASP A 54 -0.61 -3.12 -2.32
CA ASP A 54 0.47 -2.38 -1.66
C ASP A 54 0.81 -1.07 -2.39
N GLU A 55 0.71 -1.04 -3.72
CA GLU A 55 0.89 0.18 -4.50
C GLU A 55 -0.34 1.10 -4.45
N PHE A 56 -1.54 0.51 -4.49
CA PHE A 56 -2.78 1.27 -4.53
C PHE A 56 -3.87 0.65 -3.64
N PRO A 57 -3.89 0.96 -2.32
CA PRO A 57 -4.73 0.29 -1.32
C PRO A 57 -6.20 0.74 -1.34
N TYR A 58 -6.80 0.80 -2.53
CA TYR A 58 -8.18 1.18 -2.73
C TYR A 58 -8.98 0.01 -3.29
N THR A 59 -10.23 -0.07 -2.84
CA THR A 59 -11.27 -0.79 -3.53
C THR A 59 -11.74 0.05 -4.72
N LEU A 60 -11.76 -0.56 -5.89
CA LEU A 60 -12.08 0.08 -7.15
C LEU A 60 -13.46 -0.36 -7.60
N ARG A 61 -14.40 0.57 -7.71
CA ARG A 61 -15.73 0.32 -8.26
C ARG A 61 -15.91 1.13 -9.53
N LEU A 62 -16.14 0.43 -10.64
CA LEU A 62 -16.45 1.04 -11.92
C LEU A 62 -17.88 0.77 -12.31
N MET A 63 -18.52 1.79 -12.88
CA MET A 63 -19.85 1.71 -13.46
C MET A 63 -19.73 2.16 -14.92
N SER A 64 -19.99 1.26 -15.86
CA SER A 64 -20.12 1.60 -17.27
C SER A 64 -21.59 1.72 -17.64
N GLU A 65 -22.02 2.94 -17.91
CA GLU A 65 -23.38 3.24 -18.38
C GLU A 65 -23.35 3.35 -19.90
N THR A 66 -24.07 2.46 -20.59
CA THR A 66 -24.16 2.54 -22.04
C THR A 66 -25.23 3.55 -22.43
N LEU A 67 -24.82 4.71 -22.94
CA LEU A 67 -25.77 5.76 -23.35
C LEU A 67 -26.30 5.56 -24.78
N GLU A 68 -25.49 4.93 -25.63
CA GLU A 68 -25.80 4.63 -27.03
C GLU A 68 -25.17 3.29 -27.41
N SER A 69 -25.83 2.50 -28.24
CA SER A 69 -25.28 1.23 -28.72
C SER A 69 -25.71 0.91 -30.15
N ASN A 70 -24.73 0.91 -31.05
CA ASN A 70 -24.84 0.32 -32.39
C ASN A 70 -23.68 -0.64 -32.70
N GLY A 71 -22.81 -0.89 -31.73
CA GLY A 71 -21.65 -1.78 -31.84
C GLY A 71 -21.33 -2.39 -30.48
N SER A 72 -20.10 -2.85 -30.28
CA SER A 72 -19.72 -3.50 -29.02
C SER A 72 -19.53 -2.52 -27.87
N SER A 73 -20.61 -2.23 -27.16
CA SER A 73 -20.61 -1.45 -25.92
C SER A 73 -19.77 -2.09 -24.80
N SER A 74 -19.54 -3.41 -24.84
CA SER A 74 -18.62 -4.07 -23.90
C SER A 74 -17.15 -3.71 -24.17
N MET A 75 -16.73 -3.57 -25.43
CA MET A 75 -15.39 -3.06 -25.76
C MET A 75 -15.29 -1.56 -25.51
N GLY A 76 -16.36 -0.80 -25.80
CA GLY A 76 -16.48 0.59 -25.39
C GLY A 76 -16.32 0.79 -23.88
N SER A 77 -16.90 -0.12 -23.09
CA SER A 77 -16.76 -0.14 -21.63
C SER A 77 -15.32 -0.38 -21.18
N VAL A 78 -14.55 -1.27 -21.81
CA VAL A 78 -13.12 -1.46 -21.52
C VAL A 78 -12.33 -0.17 -21.77
N CYS A 79 -12.56 0.47 -22.91
CA CYS A 79 -11.90 1.71 -23.30
C CYS A 79 -12.25 2.86 -22.34
N GLY A 80 -13.53 3.07 -22.05
CA GLY A 80 -13.99 4.09 -21.12
C GLY A 80 -13.51 3.85 -19.69
N SER A 81 -13.49 2.59 -19.25
CA SER A 81 -12.98 2.20 -17.93
C SER A 81 -11.48 2.45 -17.79
N THR A 82 -10.70 2.23 -18.86
CA THR A 82 -9.26 2.57 -18.88
C THR A 82 -9.05 4.05 -18.63
N LEU A 83 -9.78 4.91 -19.36
CA LEU A 83 -9.69 6.35 -19.19
C LEU A 83 -10.16 6.79 -17.80
N SER A 84 -11.29 6.26 -17.33
CA SER A 84 -11.85 6.59 -16.01
C SER A 84 -10.93 6.17 -14.87
N LEU A 85 -10.24 5.04 -14.96
CA LEU A 85 -9.24 4.64 -13.97
C LEU A 85 -8.05 5.62 -13.94
N MET A 86 -7.54 6.01 -15.11
CA MET A 86 -6.43 6.96 -15.19
C MET A 86 -6.83 8.35 -14.70
N ASP A 87 -8.02 8.81 -15.06
CA ASP A 87 -8.61 10.08 -14.62
C ASP A 87 -8.81 10.10 -13.09
N ALA A 88 -9.24 8.98 -12.52
CA ALA A 88 -9.36 8.83 -11.07
C ALA A 88 -8.01 8.73 -10.34
N GLY A 89 -6.87 8.78 -11.05
CA GLY A 89 -5.52 8.68 -10.48
C GLY A 89 -5.12 7.25 -10.09
N VAL A 90 -5.78 6.23 -10.64
CA VAL A 90 -5.40 4.83 -10.43
C VAL A 90 -4.16 4.54 -11.30
N PRO A 91 -3.04 4.10 -10.71
CA PRO A 91 -1.80 3.84 -11.44
C PRO A 91 -1.86 2.52 -12.22
N ILE A 92 -2.74 2.43 -13.22
CA ILE A 92 -2.79 1.26 -14.10
C ILE A 92 -1.55 1.22 -14.98
N LYS A 93 -1.01 0.02 -15.19
CA LYS A 93 0.30 -0.18 -15.84
C LYS A 93 0.35 0.36 -17.27
N LYS A 94 -0.72 0.16 -18.03
CA LYS A 94 -0.84 0.51 -19.47
C LYS A 94 -2.31 0.71 -19.87
N HIS A 95 -2.53 1.46 -20.93
CA HIS A 95 -3.85 1.55 -21.58
C HIS A 95 -4.32 0.20 -22.08
N VAL A 96 -5.60 -0.11 -21.85
CA VAL A 96 -6.27 -1.27 -22.40
C VAL A 96 -7.31 -0.81 -23.42
N GLY A 97 -7.18 -1.29 -24.66
CA GLY A 97 -8.17 -1.09 -25.70
C GLY A 97 -8.95 -2.38 -25.95
N GLY A 98 -10.20 -2.24 -26.37
CA GLY A 98 -11.03 -3.33 -26.85
C GLY A 98 -11.46 -3.09 -28.29
N VAL A 99 -11.56 -4.15 -29.09
CA VAL A 99 -12.15 -4.11 -30.43
C VAL A 99 -13.06 -5.31 -30.63
N ALA A 100 -14.20 -5.09 -31.28
CA ALA A 100 -15.08 -6.15 -31.72
C ALA A 100 -14.85 -6.46 -33.19
N MET A 101 -14.89 -7.74 -33.52
CA MET A 101 -14.51 -8.25 -34.82
C MET A 101 -15.58 -9.24 -35.26
N GLY A 102 -15.83 -9.28 -36.56
CA GLY A 102 -16.77 -10.21 -37.17
C GLY A 102 -16.11 -11.03 -38.27
N LEU A 103 -16.76 -12.12 -38.63
CA LEU A 103 -16.41 -12.92 -39.80
C LEU A 103 -17.68 -13.08 -40.65
N ILE A 104 -17.57 -12.76 -41.93
CA ILE A 104 -18.55 -13.14 -42.94
C ILE A 104 -17.98 -14.27 -43.79
N MET A 105 -18.73 -15.34 -44.03
CA MET A 105 -18.35 -16.47 -44.86
C MET A 105 -19.40 -16.80 -45.91
N HIS A 106 -18.97 -17.00 -47.16
CA HIS A 106 -19.81 -17.51 -48.24
C HIS A 106 -19.06 -18.60 -49.01
N GLY A 107 -19.34 -19.86 -48.69
CA GLY A 107 -18.64 -21.01 -49.25
C GLY A 107 -17.17 -21.02 -48.79
N LYS A 108 -16.24 -20.77 -49.74
CA LYS A 108 -14.79 -20.68 -49.44
C LYS A 108 -14.32 -19.24 -49.24
N ASP A 109 -15.12 -18.26 -49.62
CA ASP A 109 -14.78 -16.85 -49.49
C ASP A 109 -15.13 -16.37 -48.09
N TRP A 110 -14.23 -15.63 -47.47
CA TRP A 110 -14.45 -15.09 -46.14
C TRP A 110 -13.82 -13.70 -45.99
N ARG A 111 -14.40 -12.90 -45.10
CA ARG A 111 -13.92 -11.55 -44.75
C ARG A 111 -14.00 -11.32 -43.26
N VAL A 112 -12.93 -10.78 -42.69
CA VAL A 112 -12.91 -10.32 -41.31
C VAL A 112 -13.30 -8.85 -41.27
N LEU A 113 -14.28 -8.52 -40.45
CA LEU A 113 -14.76 -7.17 -40.21
C LEU A 113 -14.15 -6.63 -38.91
N THR A 114 -13.82 -5.34 -38.91
CA THR A 114 -13.26 -4.63 -37.75
C THR A 114 -14.25 -3.60 -37.26
N ASP A 115 -14.44 -3.58 -35.94
CA ASP A 115 -15.38 -2.71 -35.24
C ASP A 115 -16.83 -2.87 -35.73
N ILE A 116 -17.32 -4.11 -35.59
CA ILE A 116 -18.62 -4.49 -36.14
C ILE A 116 -19.79 -3.73 -35.51
N GLN A 117 -20.75 -3.42 -36.37
CA GLN A 117 -22.06 -2.94 -35.98
C GLN A 117 -22.97 -4.08 -35.53
N GLY A 118 -24.07 -3.75 -34.84
CA GLY A 118 -25.05 -4.74 -34.39
C GLY A 118 -25.66 -5.57 -35.54
N LEU A 119 -25.84 -4.96 -36.71
CA LEU A 119 -26.32 -5.66 -37.91
C LEU A 119 -25.30 -6.69 -38.43
N GLU A 120 -24.01 -6.34 -38.40
CA GLU A 120 -22.93 -7.20 -38.87
C GLU A 120 -22.69 -8.38 -37.91
N ASP A 121 -22.86 -8.18 -36.60
CA ASP A 121 -22.90 -9.28 -35.62
C ASP A 121 -24.08 -10.23 -35.90
N ALA A 122 -25.29 -9.68 -36.05
CA ALA A 122 -26.50 -10.48 -36.24
C ALA A 122 -26.44 -11.37 -37.50
N LEU A 123 -25.78 -10.90 -38.56
CA LEU A 123 -25.65 -11.61 -39.84
C LEU A 123 -24.35 -12.39 -39.98
N GLY A 124 -23.33 -12.10 -39.17
CA GLY A 124 -22.01 -12.73 -39.27
C GLY A 124 -21.97 -14.14 -38.66
N GLU A 125 -21.08 -14.98 -39.20
CA GLU A 125 -20.89 -16.37 -38.79
C GLU A 125 -20.06 -16.53 -37.51
N MET A 126 -19.34 -15.49 -37.11
CA MET A 126 -18.57 -15.44 -35.87
C MET A 126 -18.42 -13.99 -35.42
N ASP A 127 -18.63 -13.76 -34.13
CA ASP A 127 -18.23 -12.52 -33.46
C ASP A 127 -17.16 -12.83 -32.41
N PHE A 128 -16.14 -11.99 -32.36
CA PHE A 128 -15.15 -12.10 -31.30
C PHE A 128 -14.66 -10.73 -30.85
N LYS A 129 -14.38 -10.66 -29.55
CA LYS A 129 -14.03 -9.44 -28.84
C LYS A 129 -12.64 -9.63 -28.28
N VAL A 130 -11.74 -8.72 -28.61
CA VAL A 130 -10.35 -8.78 -28.17
C VAL A 130 -10.02 -7.51 -27.41
N ALA A 131 -9.63 -7.69 -26.15
CA ALA A 131 -9.14 -6.61 -25.30
C ALA A 131 -7.69 -6.85 -24.88
N GLY A 132 -6.94 -5.79 -24.67
CA GLY A 132 -5.52 -5.90 -24.34
C GLY A 132 -4.76 -4.59 -24.40
N THR A 133 -3.47 -4.68 -24.09
CA THR A 133 -2.51 -3.59 -24.22
C THR A 133 -1.84 -3.64 -25.60
N GLU A 134 -0.87 -2.77 -25.83
CA GLU A 134 -0.01 -2.83 -27.02
C GLU A 134 0.91 -4.07 -27.03
N ASP A 135 1.21 -4.64 -25.85
CA ASP A 135 2.12 -5.79 -25.73
C ASP A 135 1.39 -7.13 -25.89
N GLY A 136 0.09 -7.19 -25.56
CA GLY A 136 -0.61 -8.46 -25.49
C GLY A 136 -2.10 -8.35 -25.22
N ILE A 137 -2.76 -9.51 -25.32
CA ILE A 137 -4.19 -9.67 -25.07
C ILE A 137 -4.39 -9.89 -23.56
N THR A 138 -5.35 -9.19 -22.97
CA THR A 138 -5.76 -9.38 -21.58
C THR A 138 -7.06 -10.17 -21.47
N ALA A 139 -7.95 -10.06 -22.46
CA ALA A 139 -9.16 -10.85 -22.54
C ALA A 139 -9.56 -11.13 -23.99
N ILE A 140 -10.15 -12.31 -24.21
CA ILE A 140 -10.75 -12.69 -25.48
C ILE A 140 -12.09 -13.38 -25.20
N GLN A 141 -13.10 -13.04 -25.99
CA GLN A 141 -14.37 -13.75 -26.05
C GLN A 141 -14.66 -14.05 -27.52
N MET A 142 -15.04 -15.29 -27.82
CA MET A 142 -15.37 -15.73 -29.17
C MET A 142 -16.70 -16.47 -29.11
N ASP A 143 -17.61 -16.10 -30.00
CA ASP A 143 -18.85 -16.83 -30.26
C ASP A 143 -18.85 -17.26 -31.72
N ILE A 144 -18.95 -18.57 -31.94
CA ILE A 144 -18.79 -19.20 -33.26
C ILE A 144 -20.13 -19.84 -33.60
N LYS A 145 -20.76 -19.37 -34.68
CA LYS A 145 -22.10 -19.81 -35.10
C LYS A 145 -22.06 -20.90 -36.18
N VAL A 146 -20.90 -21.13 -36.80
CA VAL A 146 -20.72 -22.10 -37.90
C VAL A 146 -19.49 -23.00 -37.73
N SER A 147 -19.48 -24.13 -38.44
CA SER A 147 -18.28 -24.94 -38.63
C SER A 147 -17.44 -24.43 -39.81
N GLY A 148 -16.17 -24.83 -39.87
CA GLY A 148 -15.27 -24.47 -40.99
C GLY A 148 -14.31 -23.31 -40.73
N ILE A 149 -14.26 -22.78 -39.51
CA ILE A 149 -13.27 -21.78 -39.11
C ILE A 149 -11.91 -22.45 -38.93
N THR A 150 -10.98 -22.15 -39.83
CA THR A 150 -9.62 -22.71 -39.80
C THR A 150 -8.69 -21.89 -38.90
N LEU A 151 -7.55 -22.49 -38.52
CA LEU A 151 -6.50 -21.78 -37.79
C LEU A 151 -5.95 -20.58 -38.57
N GLU A 152 -5.98 -20.64 -39.90
CA GLU A 152 -5.57 -19.54 -40.77
C GLU A 152 -6.51 -18.34 -40.65
N ILE A 153 -7.83 -18.58 -40.68
CA ILE A 153 -8.86 -17.55 -40.49
C ILE A 153 -8.67 -16.90 -39.11
N MET A 154 -8.53 -17.71 -38.05
CA MET A 154 -8.32 -17.17 -36.70
C MET A 154 -7.04 -16.34 -36.59
N ARG A 155 -5.94 -16.77 -37.22
CA ARG A 155 -4.68 -16.01 -37.22
C ARG A 155 -4.88 -14.65 -37.89
N LYS A 156 -5.50 -14.62 -39.07
CA LYS A 156 -5.78 -13.37 -39.80
C LYS A 156 -6.71 -12.46 -39.01
N ALA A 157 -7.73 -13.04 -38.38
CA ALA A 157 -8.69 -12.30 -37.58
C ALA A 157 -8.01 -11.63 -36.36
N LEU A 158 -7.12 -12.35 -35.67
CA LEU A 158 -6.34 -11.82 -34.54
C LEU A 158 -5.28 -10.79 -34.96
N GLU A 159 -4.63 -10.97 -36.11
CA GLU A 159 -3.73 -9.97 -36.70
C GLU A 159 -4.46 -8.65 -36.96
N GLN A 160 -5.64 -8.72 -37.58
CA GLN A 160 -6.48 -7.55 -37.86
C GLN A 160 -7.03 -6.92 -36.57
N ALA A 161 -7.43 -7.73 -35.60
CA ALA A 161 -7.86 -7.26 -34.28
C ALA A 161 -6.73 -6.55 -33.53
N ASN A 162 -5.49 -7.03 -33.63
CA ASN A 162 -4.33 -6.38 -33.03
C ASN A 162 -4.10 -4.98 -33.63
N ALA A 163 -4.23 -4.84 -34.96
CA ALA A 163 -4.12 -3.54 -35.62
C ALA A 163 -5.23 -2.57 -35.16
N GLY A 164 -6.50 -3.03 -35.15
CA GLY A 164 -7.64 -2.23 -34.68
C GLY A 164 -7.50 -1.82 -33.20
N ARG A 165 -7.10 -2.76 -32.33
CA ARG A 165 -6.87 -2.48 -30.91
C ARG A 165 -5.79 -1.42 -30.70
N LYS A 166 -4.66 -1.52 -31.42
CA LYS A 166 -3.57 -0.53 -31.32
C LYS A 166 -4.01 0.85 -31.81
N PHE A 167 -4.82 0.92 -32.87
CA PHE A 167 -5.41 2.18 -33.32
C PHE A 167 -6.27 2.83 -32.22
N ILE A 168 -7.16 2.05 -31.60
CA ILE A 168 -8.01 2.53 -30.50
C ILE A 168 -7.16 2.99 -29.30
N ILE A 169 -6.14 2.21 -28.90
CA ILE A 169 -5.22 2.59 -27.82
C ILE A 169 -4.52 3.91 -28.14
N GLY A 170 -4.12 4.14 -29.40
CA GLY A 170 -3.59 5.42 -29.86
C GLY A 170 -4.54 6.57 -29.54
N LYS A 171 -5.83 6.42 -29.84
CA LYS A 171 -6.86 7.42 -29.49
C LYS A 171 -7.08 7.59 -28.00
N LEU A 172 -7.00 6.52 -27.21
CA LEU A 172 -7.08 6.65 -25.74
C LEU A 172 -5.90 7.47 -25.18
N LYS A 173 -4.69 7.23 -25.69
CA LYS A 173 -3.48 7.97 -25.30
C LYS A 173 -3.51 9.44 -25.69
N GLU A 174 -4.14 9.78 -26.83
CA GLU A 174 -4.38 11.17 -27.22
C GLU A 174 -5.29 11.89 -26.21
N THR A 175 -6.23 11.19 -25.58
CA THR A 175 -7.15 11.75 -24.58
C THR A 175 -6.52 11.86 -23.19
N ILE A 176 -5.97 10.75 -22.68
CA ILE A 176 -5.27 10.70 -21.38
C ILE A 176 -3.98 9.91 -21.61
N SER A 177 -2.83 10.57 -21.53
CA SER A 177 -1.54 9.94 -21.81
C SER A 177 -1.06 8.97 -20.72
N GLY A 178 -1.60 9.09 -19.50
CA GLY A 178 -1.30 8.22 -18.37
C GLY A 178 -2.10 8.62 -17.13
N PRO A 179 -2.00 7.83 -16.04
CA PRO A 179 -2.70 8.14 -14.78
C PRO A 179 -2.36 9.54 -14.25
N HIS A 180 -3.35 10.23 -13.71
CA HIS A 180 -3.10 11.46 -12.95
C HIS A 180 -2.27 11.17 -11.69
N SER A 181 -1.39 12.11 -11.33
CA SER A 181 -0.52 12.00 -10.14
C SER A 181 -1.30 12.04 -8.83
N ASP A 182 -2.42 12.76 -8.84
CA ASP A 182 -3.19 13.06 -7.65
C ASP A 182 -4.59 12.47 -7.75
N LEU A 183 -5.02 11.85 -6.65
CA LEU A 183 -6.41 11.47 -6.46
C LEU A 183 -7.27 12.71 -6.26
N SER A 184 -8.55 12.59 -6.63
CA SER A 184 -9.58 13.60 -6.33
C SER A 184 -9.52 14.06 -4.87
N ALA A 185 -9.79 15.35 -4.63
CA ALA A 185 -9.87 15.92 -3.28
C ALA A 185 -10.98 15.27 -2.43
N TRP A 186 -11.99 14.69 -3.08
CA TRP A 186 -13.12 14.03 -2.44
C TRP A 186 -12.93 12.52 -2.28
N ALA A 187 -11.87 11.95 -2.88
CA ALA A 187 -11.53 10.56 -2.67
C ALA A 187 -10.93 10.41 -1.26
N PRO A 188 -11.31 9.35 -0.51
CA PRO A 188 -10.62 9.01 0.73
C PRO A 188 -9.12 8.90 0.49
N ARG A 189 -8.31 9.24 1.49
CA ARG A 189 -6.87 9.04 1.49
C ARG A 189 -6.54 7.77 2.25
N MET A 190 -5.83 6.88 1.59
CA MET A 190 -5.28 5.65 2.15
C MET A 190 -3.77 5.78 2.24
N ILE A 191 -3.23 5.61 3.44
CA ILE A 191 -1.79 5.56 3.69
C ILE A 191 -1.45 4.17 4.21
N ILE A 192 -0.44 3.53 3.62
CA ILE A 192 0.15 2.30 4.15
C ILE A 192 1.36 2.68 4.98
N VAL A 193 1.43 2.13 6.19
CA VAL A 193 2.62 2.17 7.04
C VAL A 193 3.05 0.74 7.31
N GLN A 194 4.32 0.43 7.01
CA GLN A 194 4.92 -0.85 7.38
C GLN A 194 5.58 -0.71 8.76
N ILE A 195 5.20 -1.57 9.68
CA ILE A 195 5.82 -1.68 11.01
C ILE A 195 6.40 -3.08 11.22
N ASN A 196 7.21 -3.22 12.27
CA ASN A 196 7.66 -4.53 12.74
C ASN A 196 6.44 -5.30 13.31
N PRO A 197 6.16 -6.55 12.87
CA PRO A 197 5.03 -7.34 13.36
C PRO A 197 4.96 -7.47 14.89
N ASP A 198 6.10 -7.49 15.58
CA ASP A 198 6.15 -7.57 17.05
C ASP A 198 5.55 -6.33 17.73
N LYS A 199 5.49 -5.20 17.00
CA LYS A 199 4.98 -3.91 17.47
C LYS A 199 3.49 -3.68 17.21
N ILE A 200 2.81 -4.62 16.56
CA ILE A 200 1.35 -4.57 16.36
C ILE A 200 0.63 -4.42 17.71
N LYS A 201 1.10 -5.14 18.75
CA LYS A 201 0.52 -5.09 20.10
C LYS A 201 0.60 -3.69 20.72
N ASP A 202 1.67 -2.95 20.44
CA ASP A 202 1.89 -1.59 20.97
C ASP A 202 0.93 -0.59 20.29
N VAL A 203 0.63 -0.78 19.00
CA VAL A 203 -0.32 0.07 18.25
C VAL A 203 -1.77 -0.21 18.63
N ILE A 204 -2.15 -1.47 18.83
CA ILE A 204 -3.50 -1.84 19.27
C ILE A 204 -3.72 -1.42 20.72
N GLY A 205 -2.71 -1.66 21.58
CA GLY A 205 -2.77 -1.47 23.01
C GLY A 205 -3.68 -2.50 23.71
N PRO A 206 -3.71 -2.51 25.06
CA PRO A 206 -4.51 -3.46 25.83
C PRO A 206 -6.02 -3.27 25.53
N GLY A 207 -6.64 -4.30 24.94
CA GLY A 207 -8.06 -4.29 24.57
C GLY A 207 -8.43 -3.29 23.46
N GLY A 208 -7.47 -2.88 22.60
CA GLY A 208 -7.73 -1.93 21.51
C GLY A 208 -7.84 -0.47 21.96
N LYS A 209 -7.47 -0.15 23.21
CA LYS A 209 -7.58 1.22 23.74
C LYS A 209 -6.78 2.24 22.93
N MET A 210 -5.60 1.87 22.45
CA MET A 210 -4.72 2.80 21.76
C MET A 210 -5.22 3.10 20.35
N ILE A 211 -5.56 2.07 19.58
CA ILE A 211 -6.13 2.24 18.24
C ILE A 211 -7.46 3.00 18.28
N ASN A 212 -8.31 2.75 19.28
CA ASN A 212 -9.56 3.50 19.49
C ASN A 212 -9.30 4.97 19.85
N LYS A 213 -8.26 5.26 20.63
CA LYS A 213 -7.85 6.64 20.94
C LYS A 213 -7.38 7.37 19.67
N ILE A 214 -6.52 6.74 18.86
CA ILE A 214 -6.04 7.34 17.60
C ILE A 214 -7.22 7.59 16.66
N THR A 215 -8.11 6.60 16.51
CA THR A 215 -9.33 6.72 15.70
C THR A 215 -10.24 7.85 16.20
N ALA A 216 -10.41 8.00 17.52
CA ALA A 216 -11.24 9.05 18.09
C ALA A 216 -10.63 10.46 17.96
N GLU A 217 -9.31 10.59 18.07
CA GLU A 217 -8.61 11.88 17.95
C GLU A 217 -8.48 12.36 16.50
N THR A 218 -8.33 11.42 15.56
CA THR A 218 -8.05 11.74 14.15
C THR A 218 -9.23 11.48 13.22
N GLY A 219 -10.26 10.75 13.65
CA GLY A 219 -11.39 10.40 12.80
C GLY A 219 -11.07 9.43 11.66
N VAL A 220 -9.89 8.81 11.66
CA VAL A 220 -9.45 7.87 10.62
C VAL A 220 -9.88 6.44 10.95
N LYS A 221 -10.08 5.61 9.94
CA LYS A 221 -10.25 4.16 10.11
C LYS A 221 -8.91 3.47 9.91
N ILE A 222 -8.50 2.67 10.89
CA ILE A 222 -7.23 1.94 10.88
C ILE A 222 -7.52 0.46 10.75
N ASP A 223 -6.87 -0.20 9.79
CA ASP A 223 -6.85 -1.66 9.65
C ASP A 223 -5.40 -2.16 9.80
N ILE A 224 -5.20 -3.27 10.49
CA ILE A 224 -3.87 -3.80 10.80
C ILE A 224 -3.81 -5.27 10.39
N GLU A 225 -2.89 -5.57 9.49
CA GLU A 225 -2.58 -6.92 9.05
C GLU A 225 -1.53 -7.57 9.95
N ASN A 226 -1.58 -8.91 10.02
CA ASN A 226 -0.65 -9.70 10.86
C ASN A 226 0.82 -9.63 10.40
N ASP A 227 1.08 -9.13 9.19
CA ASP A 227 2.42 -8.92 8.63
C ASP A 227 3.00 -7.53 8.95
N GLY A 228 2.33 -6.73 9.77
CA GLY A 228 2.77 -5.40 10.17
C GLY A 228 2.38 -4.30 9.20
N ARG A 229 1.55 -4.56 8.17
CA ARG A 229 0.96 -3.50 7.35
C ARG A 229 -0.21 -2.86 8.08
N ILE A 230 -0.18 -1.53 8.16
CA ILE A 230 -1.26 -0.72 8.72
C ILE A 230 -1.84 0.15 7.61
N PHE A 231 -3.13 -0.02 7.35
CA PHE A 231 -3.91 0.80 6.42
C PHE A 231 -4.63 1.90 7.19
N ILE A 232 -4.29 3.15 6.89
CA ILE A 232 -4.93 4.34 7.48
C ILE A 232 -5.83 4.96 6.43
N SER A 233 -7.14 4.87 6.63
CA SER A 233 -8.18 5.46 5.77
C SER A 233 -8.74 6.73 6.39
N SER A 234 -8.73 7.84 5.66
CA SER A 234 -9.30 9.10 6.12
C SER A 234 -10.07 9.80 4.99
N PRO A 235 -11.15 10.54 5.30
CA PRO A 235 -11.76 11.44 4.33
C PRO A 235 -10.83 12.61 3.93
N ASP A 236 -9.83 12.95 4.76
CA ASP A 236 -8.94 14.09 4.54
C ASP A 236 -7.45 13.72 4.69
N GLY A 237 -6.58 14.39 3.91
CA GLY A 237 -5.14 14.10 3.92
C GLY A 237 -4.44 14.49 5.23
N GLU A 238 -4.93 15.52 5.92
CA GLU A 238 -4.32 16.01 7.16
C GLU A 238 -4.48 15.02 8.31
N SER A 239 -5.68 14.47 8.48
CA SER A 239 -5.98 13.49 9.52
C SER A 239 -5.25 12.18 9.28
N ALA A 240 -5.14 11.74 8.02
CA ALA A 240 -4.30 10.60 7.65
C ALA A 240 -2.82 10.83 8.03
N ALA A 241 -2.28 12.02 7.76
CA ALA A 241 -0.90 12.38 8.09
C ALA A 241 -0.66 12.46 9.61
N LYS A 242 -1.64 12.97 10.38
CA LYS A 242 -1.59 12.99 11.85
C LYS A 242 -1.57 11.57 12.42
N ALA A 243 -2.47 10.71 11.96
CA ALA A 243 -2.52 9.31 12.39
C ALA A 243 -1.24 8.56 12.04
N LYS A 244 -0.69 8.77 10.82
CA LYS A 244 0.61 8.23 10.42
C LYS A 244 1.71 8.61 11.40
N LYS A 245 1.85 9.90 11.74
CA LYS A 245 2.87 10.38 12.69
C LYS A 245 2.73 9.74 14.07
N ILE A 246 1.50 9.58 14.57
CA ILE A 246 1.25 8.94 15.86
C ILE A 246 1.71 7.48 15.80
N ILE A 247 1.32 6.72 14.77
CA ILE A 247 1.69 5.32 14.62
C ILE A 247 3.21 5.16 14.48
N GLU A 248 3.85 5.98 13.65
CA GLU A 248 5.31 5.99 13.50
C GLU A 248 6.01 6.30 14.82
N SER A 249 5.49 7.23 15.63
CA SER A 249 6.09 7.55 16.94
C SER A 249 6.01 6.40 17.94
N LEU A 250 4.95 5.58 17.88
CA LEU A 250 4.77 4.41 18.75
C LEU A 250 5.66 3.26 18.30
N THR A 251 5.80 3.07 17.00
CA THR A 251 6.57 1.97 16.42
C THR A 251 8.04 2.31 16.20
N LYS A 252 8.45 3.58 16.38
CA LYS A 252 9.84 4.00 16.22
C LYS A 252 10.73 3.18 17.14
N GLU A 253 11.63 2.41 16.54
CA GLU A 253 12.69 1.73 17.25
C GLU A 253 13.76 2.75 17.63
N ILE A 254 14.10 2.74 18.91
CA ILE A 254 15.16 3.59 19.43
C ILE A 254 16.46 2.94 18.99
N LYS A 255 17.26 3.63 18.18
CA LYS A 255 18.59 3.17 17.79
C LYS A 255 19.65 3.79 18.68
N ALA A 256 20.66 3.00 19.05
CA ALA A 256 21.85 3.53 19.68
C ALA A 256 22.49 4.59 18.78
N GLY A 257 22.84 5.73 19.34
CA GLY A 257 23.43 6.87 18.64
C GLY A 257 22.46 8.00 18.27
N GLU A 258 21.14 7.78 18.31
CA GLU A 258 20.16 8.83 18.00
C GLU A 258 19.95 9.80 19.18
N VAL A 259 19.71 11.07 18.85
CA VAL A 259 19.41 12.14 19.81
C VAL A 259 17.89 12.39 19.83
N TYR A 260 17.34 12.49 21.03
CA TYR A 260 15.92 12.72 21.28
C TYR A 260 15.75 13.92 22.21
N LEU A 261 14.72 14.73 21.98
CA LEU A 261 14.19 15.65 22.97
C LEU A 261 13.26 14.85 23.88
N GLY A 262 13.57 14.78 25.17
CA GLY A 262 12.77 14.00 26.12
C GLY A 262 12.47 14.76 27.40
N THR A 263 11.33 14.42 28.01
CA THR A 263 10.87 15.06 29.24
C THR A 263 11.24 14.21 30.45
N VAL A 264 11.79 14.83 31.50
CA VAL A 264 12.14 14.13 32.75
C VAL A 264 10.87 13.71 33.48
N THR A 265 10.64 12.40 33.60
CA THR A 265 9.44 11.87 34.28
C THR A 265 9.66 11.63 35.76
N ARG A 266 10.87 11.22 36.15
CA ARG A 266 11.22 10.93 37.55
C ARG A 266 12.71 11.06 37.78
N ILE A 267 13.08 11.48 38.99
CA ILE A 267 14.46 11.62 39.44
C ILE A 267 14.72 10.60 40.53
N MET A 268 15.90 9.97 40.50
CA MET A 268 16.42 9.06 41.51
C MET A 268 17.83 9.51 41.90
N ASN A 269 18.32 9.04 43.06
CA ASN A 269 19.65 9.41 43.55
C ASN A 269 20.81 9.04 42.61
N PHE A 270 20.60 8.09 41.69
CA PHE A 270 21.62 7.60 40.75
C PHE A 270 21.40 8.06 39.29
N GLY A 271 20.32 8.79 39.00
CA GLY A 271 20.01 9.24 37.64
C GLY A 271 18.59 9.77 37.45
N ALA A 272 18.30 10.26 36.25
CA ALA A 272 16.99 10.74 35.85
C ALA A 272 16.38 9.83 34.78
N PHE A 273 15.10 9.50 34.90
CA PHE A 273 14.36 8.86 33.80
C PHE A 273 13.77 9.92 32.89
N VAL A 274 13.99 9.74 31.60
CA VAL A 274 13.59 10.67 30.56
C VAL A 274 12.71 9.92 29.58
N GLN A 275 11.51 10.42 29.37
CA GLN A 275 10.60 9.93 28.35
C GLN A 275 11.00 10.51 27.00
N ILE A 276 11.50 9.64 26.11
CA ILE A 276 11.97 10.02 24.76
C ILE A 276 10.95 9.71 23.68
N LEU A 277 10.06 8.75 23.92
CA LEU A 277 8.92 8.41 23.06
C LEU A 277 7.72 8.04 23.94
N PRO A 278 6.47 8.17 23.45
CA PRO A 278 5.29 7.75 24.19
C PRO A 278 5.41 6.30 24.67
N GLY A 279 5.39 6.09 25.99
CA GLY A 279 5.53 4.77 26.61
C GLY A 279 6.96 4.19 26.68
N LYS A 280 8.00 4.91 26.21
CA LYS A 280 9.41 4.48 26.35
C LYS A 280 10.22 5.50 27.16
N GLU A 281 10.80 5.01 28.25
CA GLU A 281 11.69 5.78 29.13
C GLU A 281 13.11 5.24 29.04
N GLY A 282 14.09 6.14 29.05
CA GLY A 282 15.49 5.80 29.24
C GLY A 282 16.07 6.42 30.51
N LEU A 283 17.15 5.84 31.01
CA LEU A 283 17.84 6.29 32.21
C LEU A 283 19.08 7.10 31.81
N VAL A 284 19.17 8.35 32.28
CA VAL A 284 20.41 9.12 32.28
C VAL A 284 21.07 8.92 33.63
N HIS A 285 22.20 8.21 33.67
CA HIS A 285 22.97 8.03 34.90
C HIS A 285 23.58 9.38 35.36
N ILE A 286 23.73 9.59 36.66
CA ILE A 286 24.28 10.86 37.22
C ILE A 286 25.63 11.26 36.60
N SER A 287 26.46 10.28 36.26
CA SER A 287 27.76 10.51 35.61
C SER A 287 27.67 10.90 34.13
N GLN A 288 26.48 10.86 33.53
CA GLN A 288 26.19 11.13 32.13
C GLN A 288 25.28 12.38 31.96
N LEU A 289 24.94 13.07 33.05
CA LEU A 289 24.07 14.25 33.06
C LEU A 289 24.78 15.54 32.66
N SER A 290 26.02 15.74 33.08
CA SER A 290 26.79 16.96 32.82
C SER A 290 28.28 16.63 32.64
N PRO A 291 29.05 17.36 31.81
CA PRO A 291 30.50 17.20 31.69
C PRO A 291 31.23 17.33 33.04
N SER A 292 30.69 18.15 33.94
CA SER A 292 31.20 18.40 35.29
C SER A 292 30.73 17.34 36.29
N ARG A 293 31.43 17.22 37.43
CA ARG A 293 31.04 16.28 38.50
C ARG A 293 29.79 16.82 39.20
N VAL A 294 28.69 16.08 39.07
CA VAL A 294 27.40 16.38 39.69
C VAL A 294 27.26 15.58 40.97
N GLU A 295 26.96 16.24 42.10
CA GLU A 295 26.70 15.56 43.38
C GLU A 295 25.24 15.11 43.52
N ARG A 296 24.28 15.89 43.03
CA ARG A 296 22.85 15.53 43.04
C ARG A 296 22.22 15.77 41.67
N VAL A 297 21.40 14.82 41.23
CA VAL A 297 20.68 14.93 39.94
C VAL A 297 19.76 16.15 39.89
N GLU A 298 19.21 16.51 41.05
CA GLU A 298 18.32 17.65 41.28
C GLU A 298 18.98 19.01 40.99
N ASP A 299 20.31 19.07 40.96
CA ASP A 299 21.05 20.31 40.69
C ASP A 299 21.07 20.63 39.18
N GLU A 300 20.80 19.64 38.32
CA GLU A 300 20.96 19.74 36.86
C GLU A 300 19.65 19.58 36.08
N VAL A 301 18.67 18.87 36.64
CA VAL A 301 17.37 18.61 36.00
C VAL A 301 16.25 18.54 37.04
N ASN A 302 15.07 19.06 36.67
CA ASN A 302 13.84 18.93 37.43
C ASN A 302 12.85 17.98 36.74
N ILE A 303 11.89 17.46 37.51
CA ILE A 303 10.77 16.71 36.94
C ILE A 303 9.97 17.65 36.04
N GLY A 304 9.74 17.24 34.79
CA GLY A 304 9.06 18.04 33.77
C GLY A 304 9.98 18.80 32.82
N ASP A 305 11.31 18.83 33.06
CA ASP A 305 12.24 19.50 32.16
C ASP A 305 12.39 18.76 30.82
N GLU A 306 12.44 19.52 29.72
CA GLU A 306 12.77 19.00 28.39
C GLU A 306 14.28 19.07 28.16
N ILE A 307 14.92 17.91 27.98
CA ILE A 307 16.36 17.81 27.76
C ILE A 307 16.68 17.00 26.50
N MET A 308 17.73 17.42 25.79
CA MET A 308 18.28 16.67 24.66
C MET A 308 19.18 15.55 25.16
N VAL A 309 18.88 14.31 24.76
CA VAL A 309 19.56 13.10 25.23
C VAL A 309 19.88 12.16 24.07
N LYS A 310 21.09 11.59 24.08
CA LYS A 310 21.55 10.60 23.11
C LYS A 310 21.45 9.20 23.68
N VAL A 311 21.02 8.25 22.87
CA VAL A 311 21.00 6.83 23.25
C VAL A 311 22.41 6.27 23.14
N ILE A 312 22.96 5.80 24.26
CA ILE A 312 24.29 5.16 24.29
C ILE A 312 24.16 3.71 23.84
N GLU A 313 23.29 2.96 24.52
CA GLU A 313 23.10 1.53 24.31
C GLU A 313 21.71 1.11 24.80
N ILE A 314 21.25 -0.02 24.28
CA ILE A 314 20.07 -0.73 24.78
C ILE A 314 20.57 -2.05 25.32
N ASP A 315 20.34 -2.30 26.60
CA ASP A 315 20.84 -3.51 27.25
C ASP A 315 20.03 -4.77 26.87
N ALA A 316 20.51 -5.94 27.27
CA ALA A 316 19.85 -7.22 27.00
C ALA A 316 18.45 -7.36 27.65
N GLN A 317 18.05 -6.43 28.52
CA GLN A 317 16.74 -6.35 29.17
C GLN A 317 15.86 -5.26 28.55
N ASN A 318 16.24 -4.71 27.38
CA ASN A 318 15.58 -3.58 26.69
C ASN A 318 15.54 -2.27 27.50
N ARG A 319 16.44 -2.08 28.46
CA ARG A 319 16.60 -0.80 29.17
C ARG A 319 17.48 0.12 28.33
N ILE A 320 17.03 1.37 28.16
CA ILE A 320 17.66 2.36 27.30
C ILE A 320 18.59 3.23 28.18
N ASN A 321 19.89 3.17 27.92
CA ASN A 321 20.87 4.03 28.59
C ASN A 321 21.07 5.31 27.78
N LEU A 322 20.85 6.45 28.41
CA LEU A 322 20.89 7.78 27.79
C LEU A 322 22.08 8.58 28.34
N THR A 323 22.61 9.48 27.51
CA THR A 323 23.60 10.49 27.93
C THR A 323 23.18 11.89 27.48
N ARG A 324 23.47 12.87 28.32
CA ARG A 324 23.42 14.30 27.99
C ARG A 324 24.83 14.84 27.68
N LYS A 325 25.88 14.09 27.99
CA LYS A 325 27.27 14.45 27.64
C LYS A 325 27.49 14.39 26.12
N GLY A 326 28.12 15.42 25.59
CA GLY A 326 28.43 15.52 24.15
C GLY A 326 27.21 15.80 23.27
N VAL A 327 26.07 16.21 23.85
CA VAL A 327 24.89 16.67 23.10
C VAL A 327 24.81 18.19 23.29
N LEU A 328 25.05 18.93 22.21
CA LEU A 328 24.98 20.39 22.19
C LEU A 328 23.52 20.86 22.18
N ALA A 329 23.28 22.12 22.60
CA ALA A 329 21.95 22.69 22.75
C ALA A 329 21.14 22.77 21.43
N ASP A 330 21.80 22.63 20.28
CA ASP A 330 21.21 22.59 18.94
C ASP A 330 20.93 21.16 18.43
N GLY A 331 21.21 20.13 19.24
CA GLY A 331 21.06 18.72 18.89
C GLY A 331 22.22 18.11 18.11
N SER A 332 23.31 18.86 17.90
CA SER A 332 24.54 18.32 17.32
C SER A 332 25.38 17.56 18.37
N ILE A 333 26.18 16.61 17.89
CA ILE A 333 27.02 15.76 18.74
C ILE A 333 28.43 16.35 18.77
N ASP A 334 28.94 16.67 19.96
CA ASP A 334 30.33 17.06 20.12
C ASP A 334 31.21 15.80 20.17
N GLU A 335 31.86 15.49 19.04
CA GLU A 335 32.73 14.31 18.88
C GLU A 335 34.01 14.37 19.73
N SER A 336 34.33 15.51 20.35
CA SER A 336 35.50 15.65 21.23
C SER A 336 35.28 15.06 22.64
N VAL A 337 34.05 14.66 22.97
CA VAL A 337 33.69 14.10 24.28
C VAL A 337 33.59 12.57 24.19
N GLU A 338 34.63 11.85 24.66
CA GLU A 338 34.57 10.39 24.80
C GLU A 338 33.51 9.98 25.84
N VAL A 339 32.40 9.42 25.37
CA VAL A 339 31.37 8.82 26.23
C VAL A 339 31.79 7.40 26.58
N GLY A 340 32.52 7.24 27.68
CA GLY A 340 32.88 5.93 28.22
C GLY A 340 31.66 5.12 28.71
N PRO A 341 31.71 3.78 28.67
CA PRO A 341 30.61 2.92 29.12
C PRO A 341 30.30 3.13 30.60
N PRO A 342 29.05 2.91 31.04
CA PRO A 342 28.69 3.03 32.45
C PRO A 342 29.52 2.09 33.33
N PRO A 343 29.87 2.48 34.57
CA PRO A 343 30.66 1.63 35.46
C PRO A 343 29.94 0.30 35.74
N SER A 344 30.59 -0.83 35.45
CA SER A 344 30.06 -2.15 35.80
C SER A 344 30.06 -2.32 37.33
N GLN A 345 28.93 -2.76 37.90
CA GLN A 345 28.87 -3.15 39.31
C GLN A 345 29.76 -4.39 39.53
N ARG A 346 31.02 -4.17 39.91
CA ARG A 346 31.91 -5.23 40.40
C ARG A 346 31.52 -5.59 41.84
N GLY A 347 30.96 -6.78 42.00
CA GLY A 347 30.74 -7.44 43.28
C GLY A 347 32.05 -7.63 44.04
N GLY A 348 32.03 -7.29 45.33
CA GLY A 348 33.13 -7.51 46.27
C GLY A 348 33.32 -9.00 46.58
N GLY A 349 34.58 -9.41 46.64
CA GLY A 349 34.97 -10.78 47.00
C GLY A 349 36.46 -10.87 47.24
N GLY A 350 36.94 -10.26 48.33
CA GLY A 350 38.32 -10.42 48.78
C GLY A 350 38.52 -11.79 49.40
N ARG A 351 39.44 -12.59 48.85
CA ARG A 351 40.10 -13.69 49.57
C ARG A 351 41.60 -13.58 49.36
N ARG A 352 42.28 -13.27 50.46
CA ARG A 352 43.73 -13.41 50.65
C ARG A 352 44.06 -14.90 50.63
N GLU A 353 45.02 -15.32 49.81
CA GLU A 353 45.77 -16.54 50.06
C GLU A 353 47.26 -16.26 50.12
N HIS A 354 47.83 -16.92 51.11
CA HIS A 354 49.14 -16.72 51.70
C HIS A 354 50.18 -17.53 50.92
N SER A 355 51.37 -16.94 50.80
CA SER A 355 52.65 -17.54 50.43
C SER A 355 52.85 -19.05 50.72
N GLY A 356 53.46 -19.75 49.77
CA GLY A 356 54.01 -21.09 49.99
C GLY A 356 54.98 -21.52 48.89
N SER A 357 56.27 -21.26 49.12
CA SER A 357 57.42 -21.68 48.32
C SER A 357 57.58 -23.20 48.26
N GLY A 358 58.13 -23.73 47.15
CA GLY A 358 58.99 -24.92 47.23
C GLY A 358 58.89 -25.94 46.10
N GLY A 359 59.88 -25.95 45.19
CA GLY A 359 60.71 -27.14 44.96
C GLY A 359 60.25 -28.23 43.97
N SER A 360 60.94 -28.25 42.82
CA SER A 360 61.72 -29.39 42.29
C SER A 360 61.05 -30.74 41.95
N ARG A 361 61.02 -31.02 40.64
CA ARG A 361 61.49 -32.22 39.88
C ARG A 361 61.26 -33.65 40.39
N ARG A 362 60.99 -34.50 39.37
CA ARG A 362 61.07 -35.98 39.26
C ARG A 362 59.81 -36.69 39.78
N ARG A 363 59.25 -37.69 39.10
CA ARG A 363 59.78 -38.61 38.07
C ARG A 363 58.65 -39.07 37.15
#